data_AF-A0A2R8YES7-F1
#
_entry.id   AF-A0A2R8YES7-F1
#
_cell.length_a   1.000
_cell.length_b   1.000
_cell.length_c   1.000
_cell.angle_alpha   90.00
_cell.angle_beta   90.00
_cell.angle_gamma   90.00
#
_symmetry.space_group_name_H-M   'P 1'
#
loop_
_entity.id
_entity.type
_entity.pdbx_description
1 polymer ?
#
loop_
_entity_poly.entity_id
_entity_poly.type
_entity_poly.pdbx_seq_one_letter_code
_entity_poly.pdbx_strand_id
1 'polypeptide(L)'
;SGTKVDEYGAKDYRLQMPLKDDHTSRPLWVAPDGHIFLEAFSPVYKYAQDFLVAIAEPVCRPTHVHEYKLTAYSLYAAVSVGLQTSDITEYLRKLSKTGVPDGIMQFIKLCTVSYGKVKLVLKHNRYFVESCHPDVIQHLLQDPVIRECRLRNSEGEATELITETFTSKSAISKTAESSGGPSTSRVTDPQGKSDIPMDLFDFYEQMDKDEEEEEETQTVSFEVKQEMIEELQKRCIHLEYPLLAEYDFRNDSVNPDINIDLKPTAVLRPYQEKSLRKMFGNGRARSGVIVLPCGAGKSLVGVTAACTVRKRCLVLGNSAVSVEQWKAQFKMWSTIDDSQICRFTSDAKDKPIGCSVAISTYSMLGHTTKRSWEAERVMEWLKTQEWGLMILDEVHTIPGLVPYVS
;
A
#
# COMPACT_ATOMS: atom_id res chain seq x y z
N SER A 1 5.50 31.63 4.76
CA SER A 1 6.12 32.76 4.04
C SER A 1 7.35 33.36 4.76
N GLY A 2 8.07 32.61 5.62
CA GLY A 2 9.08 33.20 6.53
C GLY A 2 10.51 32.69 6.34
N THR A 3 10.81 31.99 5.25
CA THR A 3 12.15 31.43 5.03
C THR A 3 13.10 32.56 4.64
N LYS A 4 13.96 32.98 5.58
CA LYS A 4 15.01 33.95 5.31
C LYS A 4 16.09 33.25 4.50
N VAL A 5 16.43 33.79 3.35
CA VAL A 5 17.58 33.35 2.57
C VAL A 5 18.74 34.26 2.95
N ASP A 6 19.86 33.66 3.33
CA ASP A 6 21.09 34.38 3.66
C ASP A 6 21.76 34.96 2.40
N GLU A 7 22.77 35.80 2.58
CA GLU A 7 23.49 36.50 1.50
C GLU A 7 24.10 35.54 0.46
N TYR A 8 24.33 34.28 0.84
CA TYR A 8 24.91 33.22 -0.02
C TYR A 8 23.86 32.22 -0.56
N GLY A 9 22.56 32.48 -0.39
CA GLY A 9 21.50 31.61 -0.91
C GLY A 9 21.11 30.44 0.00
N ALA A 10 21.67 30.35 1.22
CA ALA A 10 21.29 29.34 2.20
C ALA A 10 19.95 29.69 2.87
N LYS A 11 19.11 28.70 3.11
CA LYS A 11 17.85 28.89 3.83
C LYS A 11 18.11 28.85 5.35
N ASP A 12 17.79 29.93 6.06
CA ASP A 12 17.88 29.99 7.52
C ASP A 12 16.55 29.59 8.17
N TYR A 13 16.57 28.45 8.88
CA TYR A 13 15.43 27.91 9.62
C TYR A 13 15.54 28.06 11.14
N ARG A 14 16.59 28.70 11.67
CA ARG A 14 16.87 28.77 13.12
C ARG A 14 15.73 29.35 13.94
N LEU A 15 15.04 30.37 13.43
CA LEU A 15 13.91 31.02 14.12
C LEU A 15 12.63 30.17 14.11
N GLN A 16 12.47 29.29 13.11
CA GLN A 16 11.27 28.44 12.96
C GLN A 16 11.43 27.08 13.66
N MET A 17 12.67 26.66 13.89
CA MET A 17 13.02 25.36 14.45
C MET A 17 13.81 25.53 15.76
N PRO A 18 13.13 25.85 16.88
CA PRO A 18 13.81 26.00 18.16
C PRO A 18 14.46 24.66 18.56
N LEU A 19 15.73 24.70 18.96
CA LEU A 19 16.43 23.53 19.45
C LEU A 19 15.90 23.14 20.83
N LYS A 20 15.60 21.86 21.04
CA LYS A 20 15.21 21.33 22.35
C LYS A 20 16.45 20.98 23.17
N ASP A 21 16.33 20.97 24.49
CA ASP A 21 17.43 20.63 25.39
C ASP A 21 17.87 19.15 25.22
N ASP A 22 16.95 18.26 24.85
CA ASP A 22 17.19 16.83 24.60
C ASP A 22 17.75 16.53 23.19
N HIS A 23 18.46 17.46 22.56
CA HIS A 23 18.88 17.31 21.15
C HIS A 23 19.85 16.14 20.90
N THR A 24 20.48 15.59 21.94
CA THR A 24 21.47 14.50 21.82
C THR A 24 20.82 13.12 21.71
N SER A 25 19.63 12.93 22.30
CA SER A 25 18.94 11.64 22.38
C SER A 25 17.90 11.40 21.28
N ARG A 26 17.65 12.40 20.42
CA ARG A 26 16.60 12.38 19.39
C ARG A 26 17.24 12.31 17.99
N PRO A 27 16.78 11.49 17.05
CA PRO A 27 17.51 11.29 15.78
C PRO A 27 17.07 12.18 14.60
N LEU A 28 16.01 13.00 14.73
CA LEU A 28 15.42 13.71 13.59
C LEU A 28 15.62 15.22 13.57
N TRP A 29 15.82 15.77 12.38
CA TRP A 29 15.61 17.20 12.07
C TRP A 29 14.48 17.35 11.05
N VAL A 30 13.48 18.18 11.35
CA VAL A 30 12.29 18.36 10.51
C VAL A 30 12.26 19.79 9.98
N ALA A 31 12.62 19.95 8.70
CA ALA A 31 12.60 21.24 8.03
C ALA A 31 11.18 21.66 7.63
N PRO A 32 10.88 22.97 7.60
CA PRO A 32 9.53 23.48 7.28
C PRO A 32 9.14 23.29 5.81
N ASP A 33 10.07 22.90 4.93
CA ASP A 33 9.82 22.55 3.53
C ASP A 33 9.51 21.06 3.31
N GLY A 34 9.36 20.29 4.39
CA GLY A 34 8.97 18.88 4.38
C GLY A 34 10.14 17.91 4.35
N HIS A 35 11.38 18.38 4.29
CA HIS A 35 12.56 17.53 4.37
C HIS A 35 12.80 17.08 5.82
N ILE A 36 13.08 15.79 6.00
CA ILE A 36 13.41 15.17 7.29
C ILE A 36 14.78 14.53 7.17
N PHE A 37 15.69 14.90 8.07
CA PHE A 37 16.99 14.27 8.19
C PHE A 37 17.00 13.31 9.38
N LEU A 38 17.49 12.09 9.15
CA LEU A 38 17.56 11.01 10.14
C LEU A 38 19.02 10.61 10.37
N GLU A 39 19.46 10.66 11.62
CA GLU A 39 20.78 10.19 12.02
C GLU A 39 20.83 8.66 12.17
N ALA A 40 21.66 8.00 11.35
CA ALA A 40 21.79 6.55 11.30
C ALA A 40 22.65 5.94 12.42
N PHE A 41 23.32 6.80 13.21
CA PHE A 41 24.19 6.40 14.31
C PHE A 41 23.52 6.51 15.70
N SER A 42 22.28 6.99 15.77
CA SER A 42 21.53 7.07 17.01
C SER A 42 21.07 5.68 17.48
N PRO A 43 21.06 5.37 18.80
CA PRO A 43 20.52 4.10 19.31
C PRO A 43 19.05 3.89 18.95
N VAL A 44 18.31 4.99 18.72
CA VAL A 44 16.88 4.98 18.39
C VAL A 44 16.62 4.92 16.88
N TYR A 45 17.67 4.77 16.06
CA TYR A 45 17.60 4.79 14.60
C TYR A 45 16.61 3.78 14.03
N LYS A 46 16.58 2.53 14.53
CA LYS A 46 15.71 1.47 13.98
C LYS A 46 14.23 1.87 14.04
N TYR A 47 13.79 2.39 15.19
CA TYR A 47 12.42 2.86 15.39
C TYR A 47 12.10 4.06 14.51
N ALA A 48 13.00 5.05 14.46
CA ALA A 48 12.83 6.23 13.64
C ALA A 48 12.81 5.92 12.13
N GLN A 49 13.64 4.97 11.68
CA GLN A 49 13.64 4.49 10.31
C GLN A 49 12.32 3.82 9.96
N ASP A 50 11.82 2.94 10.82
CA ASP A 50 10.57 2.21 10.59
C ASP A 50 9.36 3.16 10.53
N PHE A 51 9.34 4.16 11.41
CA PHE A 51 8.37 5.23 11.39
C PHE A 51 8.44 6.04 10.09
N LEU A 52 9.63 6.53 9.70
CA LEU A 52 9.80 7.33 8.49
C LEU A 52 9.49 6.56 7.21
N VAL A 53 9.78 5.26 7.15
CA VAL A 53 9.38 4.39 6.02
C VAL A 53 7.86 4.27 5.91
N ALA A 54 7.11 4.49 6.99
CA ALA A 54 5.65 4.50 6.94
C ALA A 54 5.08 5.86 6.49
N ILE A 55 5.71 6.97 6.85
CA ILE A 55 5.12 8.32 6.69
C ILE A 55 5.76 9.19 5.60
N ALA A 56 6.98 8.87 5.14
CA ALA A 56 7.78 9.71 4.27
C ALA A 56 8.44 8.92 3.13
N GLU A 57 8.73 9.60 2.03
CA GLU A 57 9.48 9.03 0.92
C GLU A 57 10.99 9.23 1.12
N PRO A 58 11.82 8.19 0.92
CA PRO A 58 13.27 8.35 0.99
C PRO A 58 13.80 9.12 -0.22
N VAL A 59 14.61 10.15 0.03
CA VAL A 59 15.33 10.91 -1.01
C VAL A 59 16.75 10.35 -1.16
N CYS A 60 17.50 10.32 -0.07
CA CYS A 60 18.90 9.86 -0.04
C CYS A 60 19.17 9.01 1.21
N ARG A 61 19.99 7.96 1.07
CA ARG A 61 20.38 7.07 2.19
C ARG A 61 21.91 6.82 2.21
N PRO A 62 22.73 7.85 2.52
CA PRO A 62 24.16 7.68 2.73
C PRO A 62 24.45 7.05 4.11
N THR A 63 25.70 6.72 4.40
CA THR A 63 26.08 5.95 5.60
C THR A 63 25.68 6.57 6.95
N HIS A 64 25.63 7.91 7.05
CA HIS A 64 25.51 8.60 8.34
C HIS A 64 24.18 9.31 8.56
N VAL A 65 23.68 10.05 7.56
CA VAL A 65 22.47 10.87 7.70
C VAL A 65 21.59 10.66 6.50
N HIS A 66 20.43 10.06 6.72
CA HIS A 66 19.44 9.83 5.67
C HIS A 66 18.56 11.06 5.49
N GLU A 67 18.08 11.25 4.27
CA GLU A 67 17.15 12.32 3.90
C GLU A 67 15.85 11.69 3.40
N TYR A 68 14.75 12.11 4.02
CA TYR A 68 13.39 11.76 3.68
C TYR A 68 12.61 13.04 3.35
N LYS A 69 11.51 12.89 2.62
CA LYS A 69 10.62 13.99 2.29
C LYS A 69 9.18 13.60 2.59
N LEU A 70 8.50 14.47 3.35
CA LEU A 70 7.06 14.39 3.52
C LEU A 70 6.39 14.88 2.23
N THR A 71 5.59 14.01 1.65
CA THR A 71 4.73 14.34 0.52
C THR A 71 3.29 14.11 0.92
N ALA A 72 2.37 14.72 0.19
CA ALA A 72 0.95 14.43 0.29
C ALA A 72 0.70 12.92 0.16
N TYR A 73 1.26 12.30 -0.89
CA TYR A 73 1.11 10.86 -1.17
C TYR A 73 1.65 9.96 -0.06
N SER A 74 2.80 10.28 0.53
CA SER A 74 3.39 9.47 1.60
C SER A 74 2.53 9.48 2.87
N LEU A 75 1.98 10.64 3.22
CA LEU A 75 1.03 10.77 4.33
C LEU A 75 -0.27 10.02 4.05
N TYR A 76 -0.77 10.05 2.82
CA TYR A 76 -1.96 9.29 2.43
C TYR A 76 -1.72 7.79 2.58
N ALA A 77 -0.56 7.31 2.13
CA ALA A 77 -0.17 5.91 2.30
C ALA A 77 -0.15 5.53 3.79
N ALA A 78 0.37 6.41 4.64
CA ALA A 78 0.48 6.22 6.08
C ALA A 78 -0.89 6.11 6.79
N VAL A 79 -1.80 7.04 6.56
CA VAL A 79 -3.17 7.00 7.14
C VAL A 79 -3.91 5.74 6.72
N SER A 80 -3.73 5.35 5.47
CA SER A 80 -4.37 4.16 4.94
C SER A 80 -3.79 2.84 5.48
N VAL A 81 -2.63 2.88 6.15
CA VAL A 81 -2.11 1.73 6.91
C VAL A 81 -2.79 1.66 8.29
N GLY A 82 -3.44 2.73 8.74
CA GLY A 82 -4.12 2.82 10.03
C GLY A 82 -3.51 3.86 10.99
N LEU A 83 -2.42 4.54 10.60
CA LEU A 83 -1.79 5.54 11.46
C LEU A 83 -2.67 6.77 11.63
N GLN A 84 -3.00 7.13 12.87
CA GLN A 84 -3.81 8.32 13.13
C GLN A 84 -2.96 9.59 13.06
N THR A 85 -3.66 10.71 12.87
CA THR A 85 -3.01 12.05 12.79
C THR A 85 -2.30 12.42 14.08
N SER A 86 -2.88 12.04 15.22
CA SER A 86 -2.30 12.20 16.56
C SER A 86 -0.97 11.49 16.67
N ASP A 87 -0.91 10.23 16.23
CA ASP A 87 0.25 9.37 16.40
C ASP A 87 1.41 9.91 15.57
N ILE A 88 1.18 10.18 14.28
CA ILE A 88 2.20 10.75 13.39
C ILE A 88 2.79 12.04 14.00
N THR A 89 1.90 12.90 14.50
CA THR A 89 2.27 14.16 15.12
C THR A 89 3.09 13.96 16.41
N GLU A 90 2.66 13.04 17.26
CA GLU A 90 3.29 12.75 18.54
C GLU A 90 4.67 12.13 18.35
N TYR A 91 4.80 11.13 17.46
CA TYR A 91 6.08 10.52 17.12
C TYR A 91 7.06 11.53 16.53
N LEU A 92 6.61 12.42 15.63
CA LEU A 92 7.47 13.47 15.12
C LEU A 92 7.98 14.37 16.25
N ARG A 93 7.12 14.73 17.21
CA ARG A 93 7.52 15.53 18.38
C ARG A 93 8.47 14.77 19.31
N LYS A 94 8.25 13.47 19.52
CA LYS A 94 9.08 12.59 20.36
C LYS A 94 10.45 12.32 19.73
N LEU A 95 10.54 12.21 18.40
CA LEU A 95 11.79 11.89 17.70
C LEU A 95 12.57 13.12 17.18
N SER A 96 11.97 14.32 17.17
CA SER A 96 12.62 15.54 16.65
C SER A 96 13.52 16.24 17.66
N LYS A 97 14.78 16.52 17.26
CA LYS A 97 15.74 17.36 17.99
C LYS A 97 15.27 18.81 18.12
N THR A 98 14.63 19.31 17.08
CA THR A 98 14.06 20.66 17.03
C THR A 98 12.55 20.62 17.24
N GLY A 99 11.94 21.74 17.60
CA GLY A 99 10.49 21.92 17.48
C GLY A 99 10.02 21.60 16.07
N VAL A 100 8.89 20.90 15.95
CA VAL A 100 8.27 20.64 14.65
C VAL A 100 7.61 21.94 14.19
N PRO A 101 7.94 22.47 13.00
CA PRO A 101 7.34 23.71 12.51
C PRO A 101 5.81 23.60 12.37
N ASP A 102 5.08 24.66 12.73
CA ASP A 102 3.61 24.68 12.66
C ASP A 102 3.08 24.43 11.24
N GLY A 103 3.83 24.86 10.22
CA GLY A 103 3.48 24.59 8.82
C GLY A 103 3.42 23.10 8.49
N ILE A 104 4.33 22.29 9.04
CA ILE A 104 4.33 20.83 8.86
C ILE A 104 3.17 20.20 9.63
N MET A 105 2.92 20.67 10.85
CA MET A 105 1.80 20.20 11.67
C MET A 105 0.45 20.45 10.98
N GLN A 106 0.28 21.64 10.40
CA GLN A 106 -0.92 22.01 9.66
C GLN A 106 -1.03 21.23 8.35
N PHE A 107 0.08 21.03 7.64
CA PHE A 107 0.13 20.20 6.44
C PHE A 107 -0.26 18.76 6.72
N ILE A 108 0.28 18.15 7.79
CA ILE A 108 -0.09 16.79 8.21
C ILE A 108 -1.58 16.75 8.51
N LYS A 109 -2.11 17.64 9.37
CA LYS A 109 -3.54 17.67 9.69
C LYS A 109 -4.43 17.82 8.46
N LEU A 110 -4.07 18.69 7.51
CA LEU A 110 -4.82 18.87 6.28
C LEU A 110 -4.84 17.58 5.44
N CYS A 111 -3.67 16.97 5.27
CA CYS A 111 -3.51 15.76 4.47
C CYS A 111 -4.04 14.49 5.15
N THR A 112 -4.22 14.45 6.46
CA THR A 112 -4.66 13.23 7.16
C THR A 112 -6.13 13.25 7.55
N VAL A 113 -6.77 14.42 7.64
CA VAL A 113 -8.18 14.52 8.06
C VAL A 113 -9.16 14.13 6.96
N SER A 114 -8.88 14.43 5.68
CA SER A 114 -9.78 14.04 4.58
C SER A 114 -9.43 12.69 3.97
N TYR A 115 -8.16 12.27 4.06
CA TYR A 115 -7.64 11.09 3.40
C TYR A 115 -7.81 9.82 4.24
N GLY A 116 -7.90 8.65 3.61
CA GLY A 116 -8.16 7.39 4.31
C GLY A 116 -9.63 7.11 4.62
N LYS A 117 -10.50 8.12 4.46
CA LYS A 117 -11.91 8.02 4.83
C LYS A 117 -12.79 7.36 3.79
N VAL A 118 -12.41 7.42 2.51
CA VAL A 118 -13.20 6.89 1.41
C VAL A 118 -12.45 5.77 0.71
N LYS A 119 -13.08 4.60 0.64
CA LYS A 119 -12.54 3.38 0.05
C LYS A 119 -13.36 3.03 -1.18
N LEU A 120 -12.70 2.64 -2.26
CA LEU A 120 -13.33 2.04 -3.43
C LEU A 120 -13.10 0.54 -3.32
N VAL A 121 -14.16 -0.19 -3.00
CA VAL A 121 -14.12 -1.61 -2.71
C VAL A 121 -14.81 -2.38 -3.82
N LEU A 122 -14.10 -3.34 -4.39
CA LEU A 122 -14.67 -4.28 -5.35
C LEU A 122 -15.23 -5.49 -4.60
N LYS A 123 -16.56 -5.66 -4.63
CA LYS A 123 -17.29 -6.80 -4.03
C LYS A 123 -18.19 -7.43 -5.09
N HIS A 124 -18.10 -8.75 -5.29
CA HIS A 124 -18.96 -9.49 -6.24
C HIS A 124 -19.04 -8.85 -7.63
N ASN A 125 -17.90 -8.40 -8.16
CA ASN A 125 -17.79 -7.69 -9.44
C ASN A 125 -18.60 -6.38 -9.53
N ARG A 126 -18.82 -5.73 -8.39
CA ARG A 126 -19.48 -4.43 -8.28
C ARG A 126 -18.60 -3.49 -7.46
N TYR A 127 -18.58 -2.23 -7.89
CA TYR A 127 -17.76 -1.21 -7.25
C TYR A 127 -18.59 -0.44 -6.23
N PHE A 128 -18.14 -0.47 -4.99
CA PHE A 128 -18.74 0.24 -3.88
C PHE A 128 -17.80 1.32 -3.37
N VAL A 129 -18.35 2.49 -3.10
CA VAL A 129 -17.64 3.53 -2.35
C VAL A 129 -18.06 3.41 -0.90
N GLU A 130 -17.12 3.07 -0.02
CA GLU A 130 -17.35 2.83 1.40
C GLU A 130 -16.65 3.87 2.27
N SER A 131 -17.26 4.23 3.39
CA SER A 131 -16.63 5.03 4.43
C SER A 131 -17.13 4.63 5.81
N CYS A 132 -16.25 4.68 6.82
CA CYS A 132 -16.63 4.62 8.23
C CYS A 132 -17.27 5.94 8.73
N HIS A 133 -17.24 7.00 7.91
CA HIS A 133 -17.77 8.32 8.25
C HIS A 133 -18.95 8.69 7.34
N PRO A 134 -20.20 8.56 7.81
CA PRO A 134 -21.39 8.89 7.03
C PRO A 134 -21.38 10.32 6.48
N ASP A 135 -20.86 11.27 7.26
CA ASP A 135 -20.78 12.69 6.90
C ASP A 135 -19.98 12.92 5.60
N VAL A 136 -18.91 12.14 5.40
CA VAL A 136 -18.07 12.25 4.21
C VAL A 136 -18.82 11.76 2.98
N ILE A 137 -19.54 10.64 3.09
CA ILE A 137 -20.37 10.11 2.00
C ILE A 137 -21.48 11.10 1.65
N GLN A 138 -22.14 11.69 2.66
CA GLN A 138 -23.16 12.71 2.44
C GLN A 138 -22.61 13.93 1.71
N HIS A 139 -21.44 14.42 2.10
CA HIS A 139 -20.74 15.51 1.40
C HIS A 139 -20.37 15.12 -0.03
N LEU A 140 -19.87 13.89 -0.25
CA LEU A 140 -19.48 13.38 -1.56
C LEU A 140 -20.69 13.29 -2.52
N LEU A 141 -21.86 12.92 -2.02
CA LEU A 141 -23.11 12.81 -2.79
C LEU A 141 -23.78 14.16 -3.11
N GLN A 142 -23.34 15.25 -2.48
CA GLN A 142 -23.77 16.61 -2.86
C GLN A 142 -23.18 17.02 -4.21
N ASP A 143 -22.03 16.46 -4.59
CA ASP A 143 -21.38 16.74 -5.87
C ASP A 143 -22.17 16.16 -7.06
N PRO A 144 -22.45 16.96 -8.11
CA PRO A 144 -23.27 16.51 -9.23
C PRO A 144 -22.62 15.39 -10.04
N VAL A 145 -21.29 15.42 -10.22
CA VAL A 145 -20.56 14.42 -11.02
C VAL A 145 -20.64 13.06 -10.33
N ILE A 146 -20.41 13.04 -9.02
CA ILE A 146 -20.44 11.80 -8.22
C ILE A 146 -21.86 11.21 -8.19
N ARG A 147 -22.89 12.07 -8.17
CA ARG A 147 -24.29 11.64 -8.25
C ARG A 147 -24.65 10.99 -9.59
N GLU A 148 -23.98 11.36 -10.69
CA GLU A 148 -24.15 10.75 -12.01
C GLU A 148 -23.41 9.40 -12.13
N CYS A 149 -22.24 9.29 -11.48
CA CYS A 149 -21.46 8.06 -11.38
C CYS A 149 -22.18 6.96 -10.57
N ARG A 150 -23.06 7.33 -9.63
CA ARG A 150 -23.84 6.38 -8.82
C ARG A 150 -24.75 5.52 -9.71
N LEU A 151 -24.79 4.22 -9.43
CA LEU A 151 -25.72 3.31 -10.09
C LEU A 151 -27.14 3.57 -9.58
N ARG A 152 -28.10 3.81 -10.48
CA ARG A 152 -29.53 3.92 -10.13
C ARG A 152 -30.24 2.63 -10.53
N ASN A 153 -31.22 2.21 -9.74
CA ASN A 153 -32.04 1.04 -10.07
C ASN A 153 -32.91 1.30 -11.31
N SER A 154 -33.44 0.23 -11.90
CA SER A 154 -34.24 0.23 -13.12
C SER A 154 -35.50 1.12 -13.08
N GLU A 155 -35.92 1.59 -11.90
CA GLU A 155 -37.06 2.49 -11.71
C GLU A 155 -36.68 3.98 -11.59
N GLY A 156 -35.39 4.32 -11.80
CA GLY A 156 -34.90 5.70 -11.73
C GLY A 156 -34.57 6.21 -10.33
N GLU A 157 -34.86 5.42 -9.30
CA GLU A 157 -34.47 5.66 -7.92
C GLU A 157 -32.99 5.30 -7.67
N ALA A 158 -32.30 6.10 -6.86
CA ALA A 158 -30.94 5.79 -6.46
C ALA A 158 -30.92 4.50 -5.61
N THR A 159 -29.99 3.58 -5.86
CA THR A 159 -29.78 2.40 -4.99
C THR A 159 -29.72 2.83 -3.54
N GLU A 160 -30.42 2.18 -2.61
CA GLU A 160 -30.37 2.56 -1.19
C GLU A 160 -28.94 2.55 -0.65
N LEU A 161 -28.63 3.45 0.30
CA LEU A 161 -27.36 3.43 1.01
C LEU A 161 -27.31 2.15 1.85
N ILE A 162 -26.32 1.30 1.60
CA ILE A 162 -26.14 0.06 2.35
C ILE A 162 -25.34 0.41 3.60
N THR A 163 -25.85 0.04 4.78
CA THR A 163 -25.13 0.19 6.05
C THR A 163 -24.70 -1.20 6.50
N GLU A 164 -23.40 -1.48 6.47
CA GLU A 164 -22.82 -2.77 6.86
C GLU A 164 -21.98 -2.60 8.13
N THR A 165 -22.14 -3.52 9.08
CA THR A 165 -21.30 -3.58 10.29
C THR A 165 -20.26 -4.68 10.10
N PHE A 166 -18.97 -4.33 10.19
CA PHE A 166 -17.87 -5.29 10.02
C PHE A 166 -17.12 -5.52 11.34
N THR A 167 -16.71 -6.77 11.58
CA THR A 167 -15.76 -7.15 12.64
C THR A 167 -14.41 -7.49 11.98
N SER A 168 -13.37 -6.74 12.32
CA SER A 168 -12.02 -6.88 11.76
C SER A 168 -11.30 -8.11 12.32
N LYS A 169 -11.07 -9.18 11.55
CA LYS A 169 -10.19 -10.28 11.96
C LYS A 169 -8.80 -10.14 11.33
N SER A 170 -7.75 -10.13 12.17
CA SER A 170 -6.35 -10.14 11.74
C SER A 170 -6.07 -11.35 10.81
N ALA A 171 -5.39 -11.09 9.69
CA ALA A 171 -5.32 -12.00 8.55
C ALA A 171 -4.28 -13.13 8.66
N ILE A 172 -3.60 -13.30 9.81
CA ILE A 172 -2.60 -14.34 10.02
C ILE A 172 -3.12 -15.34 11.06
N SER A 173 -3.73 -16.43 10.59
CA SER A 173 -3.97 -17.60 11.43
C SER A 173 -2.63 -18.27 11.75
N LYS A 174 -2.05 -17.96 12.91
CA LYS A 174 -1.02 -18.82 13.50
C LYS A 174 -1.68 -20.13 13.93
N THR A 175 -1.52 -21.18 13.13
CA THR A 175 -1.66 -22.55 13.60
C THR A 175 -0.48 -22.87 14.50
N ALA A 176 -0.62 -22.64 15.81
CA ALA A 176 0.25 -23.23 16.82
C ALA A 176 -0.56 -23.50 18.08
N GLU A 177 -0.64 -24.78 18.41
CA GLU A 177 -1.36 -25.35 19.54
C GLU A 177 -0.92 -24.77 20.89
N SER A 178 -1.87 -24.74 21.80
CA SER A 178 -1.72 -24.43 23.21
C SER A 178 -0.55 -25.16 23.87
N SER A 179 0.47 -24.42 24.29
CA SER A 179 1.29 -24.79 25.44
C SER A 179 1.68 -23.52 26.20
N GLY A 180 1.11 -23.37 27.40
CA GLY A 180 1.41 -22.28 28.31
C GLY A 180 2.85 -22.37 28.80
N GLY A 181 3.61 -21.30 28.62
CA GLY A 181 4.91 -21.08 29.23
C GLY A 181 5.18 -19.57 29.35
N PRO A 182 5.67 -19.06 30.49
CA PRO A 182 5.91 -17.64 30.66
C PRO A 182 7.19 -17.24 29.92
N SER A 183 7.04 -16.52 28.81
CA SER A 183 8.19 -16.01 28.04
C SER A 183 8.61 -14.63 28.55
N THR A 184 9.47 -14.61 29.56
CA THR A 184 10.34 -13.47 29.85
C THR A 184 11.60 -13.61 28.99
N SER A 185 11.65 -12.98 27.82
CA SER A 185 12.90 -12.78 27.09
C SER A 185 13.51 -11.43 27.46
N ARG A 186 14.10 -11.35 28.66
CA ARG A 186 15.14 -10.35 28.95
C ARG A 186 16.37 -10.75 28.13
N VAL A 187 16.61 -10.07 27.02
CA VAL A 187 17.92 -10.05 26.39
C VAL A 187 18.80 -9.14 27.24
N THR A 188 19.54 -9.71 28.18
CA THR A 188 20.64 -9.01 28.84
C THR A 188 21.85 -9.05 27.92
N ASP A 189 22.06 -7.97 27.16
CA ASP A 189 23.40 -7.65 26.65
C ASP A 189 24.22 -7.03 27.79
N PRO A 190 25.33 -7.66 28.23
CA PRO A 190 26.12 -7.17 29.34
C PRO A 190 27.21 -6.21 28.84
N GLN A 191 26.84 -5.07 28.26
CA GLN A 191 27.65 -3.84 28.16
C GLN A 191 26.96 -2.80 27.28
N GLY A 192 26.47 -1.73 27.90
CA GLY A 192 25.87 -0.59 27.21
C GLY A 192 24.58 -0.18 27.89
N LYS A 193 24.63 0.85 28.74
CA LYS A 193 23.42 1.49 29.26
C LYS A 193 22.54 1.87 28.07
N SER A 194 21.37 1.27 27.97
CA SER A 194 20.37 1.66 26.98
C SER A 194 19.76 2.99 27.43
N ASP A 195 20.37 4.09 26.99
CA ASP A 195 19.79 5.44 27.08
C ASP A 195 18.66 5.58 26.03
N ILE A 196 17.72 4.63 26.01
CA ILE A 196 16.48 4.70 25.26
C ILE A 196 15.41 5.12 26.26
N PRO A 197 14.76 6.29 26.10
CA PRO A 197 13.65 6.68 26.96
C PRO A 197 12.59 5.57 27.00
N MET A 198 12.28 5.06 28.20
CA MET A 198 11.31 3.96 28.41
C MET A 198 9.94 4.28 27.79
N ASP A 199 9.55 5.56 27.82
CA ASP A 199 8.33 6.11 27.21
C ASP A 199 8.18 5.83 25.70
N LEU A 200 9.28 5.71 24.95
CA LEU A 200 9.19 5.40 23.53
C LEU A 200 8.93 3.91 23.29
N PHE A 201 9.51 3.04 24.11
CA PHE A 201 9.33 1.58 24.00
C PHE A 201 7.92 1.16 24.39
N ASP A 202 7.43 1.69 25.51
CA ASP A 202 6.08 1.41 26.01
C ASP A 202 5.00 1.89 25.02
N PHE A 203 5.25 2.99 24.31
CA PHE A 203 4.33 3.55 23.32
C PHE A 203 4.27 2.73 22.01
N TYR A 204 5.40 2.17 21.54
CA TYR A 204 5.38 1.24 20.40
C TYR A 204 4.67 -0.07 20.76
N GLU A 205 4.88 -0.60 21.97
CA GLU A 205 4.16 -1.78 22.44
C GLU A 205 2.65 -1.54 22.62
N GLN A 206 2.24 -0.30 22.94
CA GLN A 206 0.83 0.07 22.99
C GLN A 206 0.23 0.17 21.59
N MET A 207 0.90 0.78 20.62
CA MET A 207 0.42 0.81 19.24
C MET A 207 0.27 -0.58 18.61
N ASP A 208 1.25 -1.47 18.83
CA ASP A 208 1.17 -2.85 18.34
C ASP A 208 -0.02 -3.60 18.99
N LYS A 209 -0.42 -3.23 20.21
CA LYS A 209 -1.61 -3.77 20.90
C LYS A 209 -2.91 -3.12 20.42
N ASP A 210 -2.90 -1.82 20.17
CA ASP A 210 -4.07 -1.07 19.66
C ASP A 210 -4.39 -1.47 18.21
N GLU A 211 -3.38 -1.84 17.39
CA GLU A 211 -3.59 -2.48 16.08
C GLU A 211 -4.25 -3.88 16.18
N GLU A 212 -4.16 -4.56 17.33
CA GLU A 212 -4.79 -5.86 17.58
C GLU A 212 -6.20 -5.75 18.17
N GLU A 213 -6.68 -4.56 18.56
CA GLU A 213 -8.03 -4.38 19.09
C GLU A 213 -9.09 -4.33 17.97
N GLU A 214 -10.08 -5.22 18.06
CA GLU A 214 -11.17 -5.35 17.09
C GLU A 214 -12.17 -4.19 17.24
N GLU A 215 -11.99 -3.09 16.49
CA GLU A 215 -13.02 -2.04 16.42
C GLU A 215 -14.18 -2.43 15.49
N GLU A 216 -15.38 -2.59 16.05
CA GLU A 216 -16.64 -2.66 15.30
C GLU A 216 -16.94 -1.28 14.69
N THR A 217 -16.66 -1.13 13.39
CA THR A 217 -16.94 0.12 12.67
C THR A 217 -18.15 -0.05 11.75
N GLN A 218 -19.13 0.85 11.92
CA GLN A 218 -20.25 0.98 10.99
C GLN A 218 -19.75 1.63 9.70
N THR A 219 -20.01 0.99 8.56
CA THR A 219 -19.62 1.50 7.24
C THR A 219 -20.85 1.79 6.41
N VAL A 220 -20.83 2.94 5.73
CA VAL A 220 -21.86 3.35 4.78
C VAL A 220 -21.29 3.21 3.38
N SER A 221 -22.05 2.58 2.48
CA SER A 221 -21.62 2.35 1.10
C SER A 221 -22.70 2.63 0.05
N PHE A 222 -22.26 2.97 -1.16
CA PHE A 222 -23.12 3.08 -2.35
C PHE A 222 -22.43 2.51 -3.59
N GLU A 223 -23.23 1.98 -4.52
CA GLU A 223 -22.74 1.34 -5.75
C GLU A 223 -22.46 2.36 -6.87
N VAL A 224 -21.40 2.11 -7.65
CA VAL A 224 -20.90 2.98 -8.72
C VAL A 224 -20.83 2.22 -10.05
N LYS A 225 -21.12 2.93 -11.14
CA LYS A 225 -20.97 2.40 -12.52
C LYS A 225 -19.49 2.20 -12.87
N GLN A 226 -19.15 1.03 -13.41
CA GLN A 226 -17.78 0.67 -13.79
C GLN A 226 -17.15 1.62 -14.81
N GLU A 227 -17.91 2.07 -15.81
CA GLU A 227 -17.44 2.97 -16.87
C GLU A 227 -17.00 4.35 -16.35
N MET A 228 -17.53 4.78 -15.20
CA MET A 228 -17.33 6.11 -14.65
C MET A 228 -16.31 6.15 -13.51
N ILE A 229 -15.58 5.05 -13.26
CA ILE A 229 -14.61 4.96 -12.15
C ILE A 229 -13.47 5.97 -12.32
N GLU A 230 -12.95 6.15 -13.54
CA GLU A 230 -11.85 7.08 -13.79
C GLU A 230 -12.27 8.52 -13.50
N GLU A 231 -13.48 8.90 -13.93
CA GLU A 231 -14.05 10.22 -13.66
C GLU A 231 -14.32 10.43 -12.18
N LEU A 232 -14.85 9.40 -11.49
CA LEU A 232 -15.05 9.42 -10.05
C LEU A 232 -13.72 9.61 -9.32
N GLN A 233 -12.67 8.87 -9.66
CA GLN A 233 -11.35 9.00 -9.04
C GLN A 233 -10.77 10.40 -9.24
N LYS A 234 -10.82 10.94 -10.47
CA LYS A 234 -10.37 12.31 -10.76
C LYS A 234 -11.15 13.33 -9.94
N ARG A 235 -12.48 13.19 -9.86
CA ARG A 235 -13.33 14.10 -9.09
C ARG A 235 -13.05 14.03 -7.58
N CYS A 236 -12.89 12.83 -7.06
CA CYS A 236 -12.50 12.56 -5.67
C CYS A 236 -11.14 13.18 -5.31
N ILE A 237 -10.15 13.13 -6.21
CA ILE A 237 -8.86 13.82 -6.04
C ILE A 237 -9.06 15.35 -6.00
N HIS A 238 -9.90 15.90 -6.89
CA HIS A 238 -10.21 17.34 -6.89
C HIS A 238 -10.94 17.82 -5.64
N LEU A 239 -11.74 16.96 -5.00
CA LEU A 239 -12.44 17.24 -3.75
C LEU A 239 -11.61 16.94 -2.51
N GLU A 240 -10.32 16.59 -2.66
CA GLU A 240 -9.40 16.24 -1.56
C GLU A 240 -9.84 14.98 -0.76
N TYR A 241 -10.65 14.11 -1.37
CA TYR A 241 -11.09 12.81 -0.85
C TYR A 241 -10.74 11.69 -1.84
N PRO A 242 -9.45 11.36 -2.07
CA PRO A 242 -9.10 10.33 -3.03
C PRO A 242 -9.59 8.96 -2.56
N LEU A 243 -9.88 8.12 -3.54
CA LEU A 243 -10.35 6.77 -3.31
C LEU A 243 -9.19 5.81 -3.08
N LEU A 244 -9.29 5.03 -2.01
CA LEU A 244 -8.40 3.91 -1.76
C LEU A 244 -8.97 2.63 -2.36
N ALA A 245 -8.32 2.10 -3.38
CA ALA A 245 -8.72 0.85 -4.00
C ALA A 245 -8.37 -0.34 -3.09
N GLU A 246 -9.41 -1.03 -2.63
CA GLU A 246 -9.32 -2.29 -1.89
C GLU A 246 -10.08 -3.38 -2.65
N TYR A 247 -9.52 -4.59 -2.62
CA TYR A 247 -10.14 -5.78 -3.16
C TYR A 247 -10.42 -6.77 -2.05
N ASP A 248 -11.71 -7.10 -1.85
CA ASP A 248 -12.12 -8.11 -0.89
C ASP A 248 -12.06 -9.51 -1.53
N PHE A 249 -10.85 -10.04 -1.64
CA PHE A 249 -10.59 -11.33 -2.26
C PHE A 249 -11.16 -12.52 -1.45
N ARG A 250 -11.43 -12.34 -0.14
CA ARG A 250 -11.95 -13.41 0.72
C ARG A 250 -13.46 -13.63 0.53
N ASN A 251 -14.20 -12.54 0.37
CA ASN A 251 -15.65 -12.60 0.18
C ASN A 251 -16.06 -12.63 -1.30
N ASP A 252 -15.11 -12.55 -2.23
CA ASP A 252 -15.39 -12.70 -3.65
C ASP A 252 -15.74 -14.15 -4.01
N SER A 253 -17.05 -14.43 -4.11
CA SER A 253 -17.59 -15.71 -4.57
C SER A 253 -17.80 -15.80 -6.09
N VAL A 254 -17.62 -14.69 -6.82
CA VAL A 254 -17.82 -14.63 -8.26
C VAL A 254 -16.59 -15.20 -8.97
N ASN A 255 -15.40 -14.78 -8.53
CA ASN A 255 -14.16 -15.28 -9.06
C ASN A 255 -13.75 -16.59 -8.38
N PRO A 256 -13.52 -17.69 -9.13
CA PRO A 256 -13.14 -18.95 -8.53
C PRO A 256 -11.75 -18.88 -7.90
N ASP A 257 -11.60 -19.53 -6.74
CA ASP A 257 -10.30 -19.71 -6.12
C ASP A 257 -9.44 -20.69 -6.93
N ILE A 258 -8.15 -20.40 -6.95
CA ILE A 258 -7.12 -21.25 -7.54
C ILE A 258 -6.40 -21.99 -6.42
N ASN A 259 -6.12 -23.28 -6.66
CA ASN A 259 -5.30 -24.10 -5.79
C ASN A 259 -3.82 -23.71 -5.93
N ILE A 260 -3.45 -22.56 -5.37
CA ILE A 260 -2.08 -22.07 -5.33
C ILE A 260 -1.69 -21.80 -3.87
N ASP A 261 -0.66 -22.50 -3.42
CA ASP A 261 -0.07 -22.32 -2.09
C ASP A 261 1.43 -22.10 -2.19
N LEU A 262 1.97 -21.43 -1.19
CA LEU A 262 3.40 -21.25 -1.06
C LEU A 262 4.03 -22.54 -0.53
N LYS A 263 5.13 -23.01 -1.14
CA LYS A 263 5.82 -24.21 -0.67
C LYS A 263 6.46 -23.96 0.71
N PRO A 264 6.53 -24.98 1.60
CA PRO A 264 7.15 -24.82 2.93
C PRO A 264 8.63 -24.42 2.89
N THR A 265 9.33 -24.67 1.78
CA THR A 265 10.73 -24.24 1.59
C THR A 265 10.88 -22.73 1.37
N ALA A 266 9.79 -22.03 1.07
CA ALA A 266 9.75 -20.60 0.80
C ALA A 266 9.66 -19.79 2.09
N VAL A 267 10.81 -19.60 2.76
CA VAL A 267 10.87 -18.74 3.94
C VAL A 267 11.10 -17.29 3.52
N LEU A 268 10.21 -16.41 3.97
CA LEU A 268 10.30 -14.97 3.71
C LEU A 268 11.31 -14.32 4.65
N ARG A 269 11.96 -13.27 4.15
CA ARG A 269 12.83 -12.42 4.98
C ARG A 269 11.97 -11.39 5.72
N PRO A 270 12.39 -10.90 6.90
CA PRO A 270 11.58 -9.97 7.70
C PRO A 270 11.08 -8.73 6.95
N TYR A 271 11.90 -8.15 6.06
CA TYR A 271 11.50 -6.98 5.27
C TYR A 271 10.44 -7.31 4.19
N GLN A 272 10.41 -8.55 3.69
CA GLN A 272 9.40 -9.03 2.73
C GLN A 272 8.07 -9.22 3.44
N GLU A 273 8.08 -9.86 4.61
CA GLU A 273 6.89 -10.01 5.46
C GLU A 273 6.30 -8.65 5.83
N LYS A 274 7.14 -7.70 6.25
CA LYS A 274 6.73 -6.34 6.56
C LYS A 274 6.06 -5.65 5.36
N SER A 275 6.56 -5.87 4.14
CA SER A 275 5.96 -5.31 2.93
C SER A 275 4.59 -5.92 2.61
N LEU A 276 4.44 -7.23 2.78
CA LEU A 276 3.17 -7.93 2.54
C LEU A 276 2.13 -7.60 3.61
N ARG A 277 2.55 -7.46 4.88
CA ARG A 277 1.66 -7.03 5.97
C ARG A 277 1.04 -5.66 5.71
N LYS A 278 1.78 -4.73 5.10
CA LYS A 278 1.24 -3.42 4.70
C LYS A 278 0.30 -3.49 3.48
N MET A 279 0.42 -4.52 2.65
CA MET A 279 -0.44 -4.74 1.48
C MET A 279 -1.75 -5.44 1.85
N PHE A 280 -1.69 -6.37 2.81
CA PHE A 280 -2.82 -7.15 3.29
C PHE A 280 -3.21 -6.67 4.69
N GLY A 281 -4.27 -5.87 4.77
CA GLY A 281 -4.84 -5.38 6.03
C GLY A 281 -6.33 -5.71 6.13
N ASN A 282 -6.82 -6.04 7.33
CA ASN A 282 -8.25 -6.27 7.62
C ASN A 282 -8.94 -7.28 6.68
N GLY A 283 -8.22 -8.30 6.21
CA GLY A 283 -8.74 -9.32 5.31
C GLY A 283 -8.93 -8.91 3.84
N ARG A 284 -8.59 -7.67 3.48
CA ARG A 284 -8.66 -7.13 2.11
C ARG A 284 -7.26 -6.92 1.54
N ALA A 285 -7.13 -6.98 0.22
CA ALA A 285 -5.91 -6.65 -0.49
C ALA A 285 -5.96 -5.19 -0.94
N ARG A 286 -4.91 -4.42 -0.65
CA ARG A 286 -4.82 -3.03 -1.06
C ARG A 286 -3.97 -2.88 -2.32
N SER A 287 -4.43 -2.06 -3.26
CA SER A 287 -3.61 -1.65 -4.40
C SER A 287 -2.50 -0.69 -3.95
N GLY A 288 -1.27 -0.95 -4.36
CA GLY A 288 -0.11 -0.15 -3.97
C GLY A 288 1.17 -0.54 -4.68
N VAL A 289 2.24 0.20 -4.38
CA VAL A 289 3.58 0.01 -4.96
C VAL A 289 4.54 -0.42 -3.87
N ILE A 290 5.20 -1.58 -4.05
CA ILE A 290 6.25 -2.07 -3.16
C ILE A 290 7.61 -1.85 -3.83
N VAL A 291 8.44 -0.99 -3.24
CA VAL A 291 9.78 -0.69 -3.75
C VAL A 291 10.82 -1.53 -3.02
N LEU A 292 11.49 -2.41 -3.74
CA LEU A 292 12.57 -3.27 -3.24
C LEU A 292 13.83 -3.10 -4.10
N PRO A 293 15.04 -3.15 -3.52
CA PRO A 293 16.27 -3.11 -4.32
C PRO A 293 16.43 -4.38 -5.17
N CYS A 294 17.23 -4.30 -6.23
CA CYS A 294 17.54 -5.45 -7.08
C CYS A 294 18.14 -6.60 -6.24
N GLY A 295 17.69 -7.83 -6.47
CA GLY A 295 18.14 -9.00 -5.71
C GLY A 295 17.52 -9.17 -4.30
N ALA A 296 16.65 -8.26 -3.85
CA ALA A 296 15.98 -8.38 -2.55
C ALA A 296 14.84 -9.43 -2.52
N GLY A 297 14.59 -10.11 -3.64
CA GLY A 297 13.52 -11.10 -3.77
C GLY A 297 12.16 -10.51 -4.16
N LYS A 298 12.13 -9.56 -5.11
CA LYS A 298 10.89 -8.96 -5.65
C LYS A 298 9.88 -10.03 -6.10
N SER A 299 10.38 -11.03 -6.83
CA SER A 299 9.54 -12.10 -7.37
C SER A 299 8.91 -12.96 -6.27
N LEU A 300 9.63 -13.21 -5.17
CA LEU A 300 9.10 -14.00 -4.05
C LEU A 300 7.94 -13.27 -3.36
N VAL A 301 8.04 -11.94 -3.19
CA VAL A 301 6.96 -11.11 -2.65
C VAL A 301 5.73 -11.18 -3.56
N GLY A 302 5.92 -11.06 -4.89
CA GLY A 302 4.82 -11.20 -5.85
C GLY A 302 4.17 -12.59 -5.85
N VAL A 303 4.96 -13.66 -5.82
CA VAL A 303 4.44 -15.04 -5.73
C VAL A 303 3.67 -15.23 -4.43
N THR A 304 4.17 -14.71 -3.31
CA THR A 304 3.48 -14.79 -2.02
C THR A 304 2.17 -14.03 -2.04
N ALA A 305 2.13 -12.84 -2.64
CA ALA A 305 0.90 -12.08 -2.82
C ALA A 305 -0.13 -12.87 -3.65
N ALA A 306 0.29 -13.50 -4.75
CA ALA A 306 -0.58 -14.36 -5.55
C ALA A 306 -1.10 -15.59 -4.77
N CYS A 307 -0.24 -16.23 -3.97
CA CYS A 307 -0.64 -17.35 -3.10
C CYS A 307 -1.58 -16.93 -1.96
N THR A 308 -1.49 -15.67 -1.52
CA THR A 308 -2.35 -15.13 -0.46
C THR A 308 -3.73 -14.75 -1.00
N VAL A 309 -3.78 -14.12 -2.18
CA VAL A 309 -5.03 -13.70 -2.83
C VAL A 309 -5.80 -14.89 -3.39
N ARG A 310 -5.10 -15.93 -3.91
CA ARG A 310 -5.68 -17.16 -4.48
C ARG A 310 -6.69 -16.94 -5.63
N LYS A 311 -6.63 -15.79 -6.29
CA LYS A 311 -7.41 -15.47 -7.50
C LYS A 311 -6.49 -15.38 -8.73
N ARG A 312 -7.08 -15.30 -9.93
CA ARG A 312 -6.31 -15.24 -11.18
C ARG A 312 -5.34 -14.07 -11.15
N CYS A 313 -4.09 -14.36 -11.49
CA CYS A 313 -3.01 -13.38 -11.44
C CYS A 313 -2.44 -13.09 -12.82
N LEU A 314 -2.32 -11.81 -13.15
CA LEU A 314 -1.65 -11.33 -14.35
C LEU A 314 -0.32 -10.68 -13.96
N VAL A 315 0.78 -11.17 -14.52
CA VAL A 315 2.11 -10.61 -14.29
C VAL A 315 2.60 -9.95 -15.57
N LEU A 316 3.02 -8.69 -15.46
CA LEU A 316 3.54 -7.90 -16.57
C LEU A 316 5.01 -7.58 -16.33
N GLY A 317 5.85 -8.05 -17.25
CA GLY A 317 7.29 -7.80 -17.25
C GLY A 317 7.74 -6.92 -18.42
N ASN A 318 9.01 -6.50 -18.37
CA ASN A 318 9.61 -5.66 -19.41
C ASN A 318 10.02 -6.44 -20.66
N SER A 319 10.43 -7.69 -20.50
CA SER A 319 11.01 -8.49 -21.59
C SER A 319 10.57 -9.95 -21.51
N ALA A 320 10.70 -10.68 -22.62
CA ALA A 320 10.46 -12.12 -22.65
C ALA A 320 11.34 -12.89 -21.64
N VAL A 321 12.56 -12.41 -21.39
CA VAL A 321 13.44 -12.98 -20.36
C VAL A 321 12.84 -12.81 -18.97
N SER A 322 12.23 -11.64 -18.68
CA SER A 322 11.54 -11.39 -17.41
C SER A 322 10.36 -12.35 -17.24
N VAL A 323 9.61 -12.60 -18.32
CA VAL A 323 8.49 -13.56 -18.34
C VAL A 323 8.95 -14.96 -17.95
N GLU A 324 10.06 -15.45 -18.51
CA GLU A 324 10.61 -16.76 -18.16
C GLU A 324 11.12 -16.82 -16.71
N GLN A 325 11.75 -15.75 -16.24
CA GLN A 325 12.18 -15.64 -14.84
C GLN A 325 10.98 -15.72 -13.90
N TRP A 326 9.93 -14.94 -14.15
CA TRP A 326 8.69 -15.00 -13.37
C TRP A 326 8.07 -16.41 -13.39
N LYS A 327 7.97 -17.04 -14.56
CA LYS A 327 7.47 -18.43 -14.66
C LYS A 327 8.30 -19.39 -13.81
N ALA A 328 9.62 -19.30 -13.87
CA ALA A 328 10.51 -20.13 -13.06
C ALA A 328 10.31 -19.89 -11.55
N GLN A 329 10.15 -18.64 -11.12
CA GLN A 329 9.91 -18.30 -9.71
C GLN A 329 8.56 -18.82 -9.20
N PHE A 330 7.48 -18.69 -10.00
CA PHE A 330 6.19 -19.29 -9.66
C PHE A 330 6.29 -20.80 -9.48
N LYS A 331 6.93 -21.52 -10.42
CA LYS A 331 7.14 -22.98 -10.30
C LYS A 331 8.00 -23.36 -9.09
N MET A 332 9.01 -22.56 -8.80
CA MET A 332 9.96 -22.85 -7.73
C MET A 332 9.31 -22.71 -6.36
N TRP A 333 8.63 -21.59 -6.11
CA TRP A 333 8.16 -21.20 -4.78
C TRP A 333 6.68 -21.52 -4.51
N SER A 334 5.85 -21.71 -5.53
CA SER A 334 4.43 -22.09 -5.36
C SER A 334 4.14 -23.52 -5.81
N THR A 335 3.02 -24.07 -5.36
CA THR A 335 2.52 -25.42 -5.70
C THR A 335 1.77 -25.48 -7.03
N ILE A 336 1.72 -24.40 -7.80
CA ILE A 336 0.96 -24.35 -9.06
C ILE A 336 1.54 -25.29 -10.12
N ASP A 337 0.66 -25.93 -10.88
CA ASP A 337 1.06 -26.78 -12.02
C ASP A 337 1.52 -25.96 -13.22
N ASP A 338 2.51 -26.47 -13.97
CA ASP A 338 3.03 -25.80 -15.16
C ASP A 338 1.96 -25.56 -16.24
N SER A 339 0.98 -26.46 -16.35
CA SER A 339 -0.13 -26.32 -17.29
C SER A 339 -1.06 -25.14 -16.98
N GLN A 340 -1.03 -24.63 -15.74
CA GLN A 340 -1.85 -23.50 -15.31
C GLN A 340 -1.13 -22.15 -15.46
N ILE A 341 0.18 -22.15 -15.75
CA ILE A 341 0.97 -20.95 -16.01
C ILE A 341 1.12 -20.74 -17.52
N CYS A 342 0.45 -19.73 -18.06
CA CYS A 342 0.58 -19.36 -19.48
C CYS A 342 1.52 -18.18 -19.66
N ARG A 343 2.39 -18.28 -20.67
CA ARG A 343 3.20 -17.16 -21.16
C ARG A 343 2.60 -16.59 -22.42
N PHE A 344 2.58 -15.27 -22.48
CA PHE A 344 2.15 -14.50 -23.65
C PHE A 344 3.21 -13.49 -24.03
N THR A 345 4.13 -13.93 -24.88
CA THR A 345 5.14 -13.08 -25.53
C THR A 345 4.93 -13.11 -27.04
N SER A 346 5.74 -12.35 -27.80
CA SER A 346 5.72 -12.43 -29.27
C SER A 346 6.02 -13.84 -29.78
N ASP A 347 6.91 -14.55 -29.08
CA ASP A 347 7.51 -15.80 -29.54
C ASP A 347 6.87 -17.03 -28.88
N ALA A 348 6.38 -16.89 -27.65
CA ALA A 348 5.72 -17.94 -26.89
C ALA A 348 4.25 -17.59 -26.64
N LYS A 349 3.34 -18.37 -27.23
CA LYS A 349 1.89 -18.21 -27.11
C LYS A 349 1.30 -19.52 -26.57
N ASP A 350 1.46 -19.73 -25.26
CA ASP A 350 0.88 -20.89 -24.59
C ASP A 350 -0.68 -20.80 -24.72
N LYS A 351 -1.37 -21.93 -24.87
CA LYS A 351 -2.84 -21.90 -25.06
C LYS A 351 -3.55 -21.45 -23.77
N PRO A 352 -4.47 -20.48 -23.81
CA PRO A 352 -5.10 -19.90 -22.61
C PRO A 352 -6.18 -20.79 -21.93
N ILE A 353 -6.18 -22.10 -22.18
CA ILE A 353 -7.24 -23.00 -21.67
C ILE A 353 -6.90 -23.38 -20.23
N GLY A 354 -7.73 -22.96 -19.26
CA GLY A 354 -7.52 -23.28 -17.84
C GLY A 354 -6.37 -22.49 -17.19
N CYS A 355 -5.96 -21.37 -17.79
CA CYS A 355 -4.92 -20.50 -17.26
C CYS A 355 -5.35 -19.86 -15.94
N SER A 356 -4.53 -20.03 -14.91
CA SER A 356 -4.72 -19.43 -13.60
C SER A 356 -3.77 -18.25 -13.36
N VAL A 357 -2.54 -18.36 -13.87
CA VAL A 357 -1.53 -17.30 -13.82
C VAL A 357 -1.05 -17.01 -15.25
N ALA A 358 -1.31 -15.80 -15.72
CA ALA A 358 -0.83 -15.33 -17.00
C ALA A 358 0.39 -14.43 -16.81
N ILE A 359 1.42 -14.63 -17.61
CA ILE A 359 2.64 -13.83 -17.57
C ILE A 359 2.88 -13.25 -18.97
N SER A 360 2.88 -11.93 -19.10
CA SER A 360 3.02 -11.23 -20.38
C SER A 360 3.99 -10.04 -20.27
N THR A 361 4.20 -9.34 -21.39
CA THR A 361 5.05 -8.15 -21.45
C THR A 361 4.23 -6.89 -21.67
N TYR A 362 4.70 -5.73 -21.18
CA TYR A 362 4.04 -4.45 -21.42
C TYR A 362 3.87 -4.14 -22.90
N SER A 363 4.87 -4.46 -23.72
CA SER A 363 4.81 -4.29 -25.18
C SER A 363 3.66 -5.08 -25.80
N MET A 364 3.43 -6.31 -25.34
CA MET A 364 2.36 -7.15 -25.87
C MET A 364 0.99 -6.53 -25.59
N LEU A 365 0.77 -5.96 -24.40
CA LEU A 365 -0.50 -5.30 -24.04
C LEU A 365 -0.69 -3.95 -24.73
N GLY A 366 0.36 -3.13 -24.80
CA GLY A 366 0.30 -1.74 -25.30
C GLY A 366 0.32 -1.56 -26.82
N HIS A 367 0.70 -2.57 -27.60
CA HIS A 367 0.76 -2.46 -29.06
C HIS A 367 -0.64 -2.36 -29.71
N THR A 368 -1.00 -1.19 -30.25
CA THR A 368 -2.26 -0.94 -30.97
C THR A 368 -2.22 -1.28 -32.47
N THR A 369 -1.05 -1.62 -33.01
CA THR A 369 -0.87 -2.01 -34.42
C THR A 369 -1.39 -3.41 -34.71
N LYS A 370 -1.69 -3.73 -35.99
CA LYS A 370 -2.17 -5.06 -36.42
C LYS A 370 -1.33 -6.19 -35.82
N ARG A 371 -1.96 -6.98 -34.95
CA ARG A 371 -1.37 -8.17 -34.34
C ARG A 371 -1.62 -9.38 -35.24
N SER A 372 -0.83 -10.44 -35.08
CA SER A 372 -1.18 -11.75 -35.66
C SER A 372 -2.53 -12.21 -35.10
N TRP A 373 -3.34 -12.93 -35.88
CA TRP A 373 -4.66 -13.43 -35.46
C TRP A 373 -4.65 -14.16 -34.10
N GLU A 374 -3.63 -14.97 -33.83
CA GLU A 374 -3.47 -15.66 -32.53
C GLU A 374 -3.25 -14.69 -31.36
N ALA A 375 -2.46 -13.64 -31.58
CA ALA A 375 -2.18 -12.63 -30.57
C ALA A 375 -3.42 -11.76 -30.29
N GLU A 376 -4.25 -11.52 -31.31
CA GLU A 376 -5.51 -10.82 -31.16
C GLU A 376 -6.51 -11.63 -30.31
N ARG A 377 -6.66 -12.94 -30.57
CA ARG A 377 -7.50 -13.83 -29.75
C ARG A 377 -7.05 -13.93 -28.31
N VAL A 378 -5.73 -14.00 -28.06
CA VAL A 378 -5.18 -14.02 -26.70
C VAL A 378 -5.44 -12.70 -25.99
N MET A 379 -5.31 -11.57 -26.69
CA MET A 379 -5.57 -10.25 -26.12
C MET A 379 -7.05 -10.00 -25.85
N GLU A 380 -7.93 -10.51 -26.71
CA GLU A 380 -9.38 -10.50 -26.47
C GLU A 380 -9.72 -11.34 -25.23
N TRP A 381 -9.17 -12.56 -25.12
CA TRP A 381 -9.32 -13.39 -23.92
C TRP A 381 -8.81 -12.70 -22.66
N LEU A 382 -7.64 -12.04 -22.73
CA LEU A 382 -7.02 -11.36 -21.58
C LEU A 382 -7.84 -10.15 -21.10
N LYS A 383 -8.53 -9.46 -22.01
CA LYS A 383 -9.41 -8.32 -21.70
C LYS A 383 -10.79 -8.74 -21.18
N THR A 384 -11.30 -9.89 -21.62
CA THR A 384 -12.59 -10.42 -21.16
C THR A 384 -12.49 -11.03 -19.76
N GLN A 385 -11.29 -11.38 -19.33
CA GLN A 385 -11.08 -12.04 -18.06
C GLN A 385 -10.83 -11.05 -16.92
N GLU A 386 -11.48 -11.28 -15.79
CA GLU A 386 -11.19 -10.59 -14.53
C GLU A 386 -9.95 -11.18 -13.85
N TRP A 387 -9.10 -10.28 -13.36
CA TRP A 387 -7.85 -10.58 -12.67
C TRP A 387 -7.96 -10.11 -11.22
N GLY A 388 -7.80 -11.02 -10.27
CA GLY A 388 -7.81 -10.66 -8.84
C GLY A 388 -6.49 -10.06 -8.35
N LEU A 389 -5.40 -10.21 -9.12
CA LEU A 389 -4.13 -9.55 -8.84
C LEU A 389 -3.38 -9.24 -10.13
N MET A 390 -2.94 -7.99 -10.28
CA MET A 390 -2.01 -7.57 -11.33
C MET A 390 -0.65 -7.23 -10.72
N ILE A 391 0.40 -7.94 -11.12
CA ILE A 391 1.77 -7.68 -10.70
C ILE A 391 2.49 -6.95 -11.83
N LEU A 392 2.86 -5.69 -11.56
CA LEU A 392 3.59 -4.84 -12.49
C LEU A 392 5.06 -4.80 -12.08
N ASP A 393 5.92 -5.47 -12.86
CA ASP A 393 7.36 -5.45 -12.61
C ASP A 393 8.01 -4.21 -13.23
N GLU A 394 9.01 -3.65 -12.55
CA GLU A 394 9.74 -2.43 -12.95
C GLU A 394 8.85 -1.28 -13.46
N VAL A 395 7.82 -0.91 -12.68
CA VAL A 395 6.81 0.11 -13.03
C VAL A 395 7.40 1.45 -13.54
N HIS A 396 8.59 1.83 -13.08
CA HIS A 396 9.27 3.05 -13.51
C HIS A 396 9.64 3.06 -15.01
N THR A 397 9.66 1.90 -15.68
CA THR A 397 9.91 1.79 -17.12
C THR A 397 8.62 1.85 -17.94
N ILE A 398 7.44 1.89 -17.31
CA ILE A 398 6.17 2.01 -18.03
C ILE A 398 6.07 3.42 -18.61
N PRO A 399 6.02 3.59 -19.94
CA PRO A 399 5.79 4.90 -20.51
C PRO A 399 4.38 5.35 -20.14
N GLY A 400 4.21 6.62 -19.75
CA GLY A 400 2.91 7.20 -19.30
C GLY A 400 1.77 7.19 -20.33
N LEU A 401 1.96 6.51 -21.46
CA LEU A 401 1.00 6.30 -22.55
C LEU A 401 0.48 4.86 -22.63
N VAL A 402 0.92 3.93 -21.77
CA VAL A 402 0.25 2.62 -21.68
C VAL A 402 -1.09 2.86 -20.98
N PRO A 403 -2.23 2.69 -21.66
CA PRO A 403 -3.53 2.87 -21.01
C PRO A 403 -3.60 1.90 -19.84
N TYR A 404 -3.90 2.44 -18.66
CA TYR A 404 -4.30 1.63 -17.52
C TYR A 404 -5.37 0.66 -18.02
N VAL A 405 -5.09 -0.64 -17.96
CA VAL A 405 -6.11 -1.65 -18.20
C VAL A 405 -6.94 -1.67 -16.93
N SER A 406 -7.97 -0.82 -16.93
CA SER A 406 -9.03 -0.74 -15.92
C SER A 406 -9.94 -1.96 -15.98
#